data_AF-A0A538TUW6-F1
#
_entry.id   AF-A0A538TUW6-F1
#
_cell.length_a   1.000
_cell.length_b   1.000
_cell.length_c   1.000
_cell.angle_alpha   90.00
_cell.angle_beta   90.00
_cell.angle_gamma   90.00
#
_symmetry.space_group_name_H-M   'P 1'
#
loop_
_entity.id
_entity.type
_entity.pdbx_description
1 polymer ?
#
loop_
_entity_poly.entity_id
_entity_poly.type
_entity_poly.pdbx_seq_one_letter_code
_entity_poly.pdbx_strand_id
1 'polypeptide(L)'
;MMKIVLAAVLGGIVVFLWGFASHAVLPLGTAGIQDLPNEDAVTGTLRVAVREPGLYFFPGMPMSPGMTKSQKAAAEKLWSERLRRGPSGLLVYTPGGKEPMSVAQLGAELLSDVLGAMVAAILLSMAGPIGSFGMRVLFVTLLGLFASLAIDLSYWIWYGFPALYTAAAAVDQTLSWFFAGLVLARVVKKGA
;
A
#
# COMPACT_ATOMS: atom_id res chain seq x y z
N MET A 1 -8.42 -26.68 9.12
CA MET A 1 -7.08 -26.08 9.08
C MET A 1 -6.34 -26.35 7.76
N MET A 2 -6.05 -27.60 7.38
CA MET A 2 -5.23 -27.90 6.17
C MET A 2 -5.72 -27.26 4.86
N LYS A 3 -7.04 -27.18 4.63
CA LYS A 3 -7.60 -26.49 3.44
C LYS A 3 -7.43 -24.98 3.47
N ILE A 4 -7.38 -24.37 4.66
CA ILE A 4 -7.13 -22.93 4.81
C ILE A 4 -5.66 -22.65 4.48
N VAL A 5 -4.74 -23.45 5.01
CA VAL A 5 -3.30 -23.34 4.67
C VAL A 5 -3.06 -23.53 3.18
N LEU A 6 -3.68 -24.55 2.56
CA LEU A 6 -3.58 -24.75 1.11
C LEU A 6 -4.16 -23.57 0.32
N ALA A 7 -5.33 -23.05 0.73
CA ALA A 7 -5.94 -21.88 0.10
C ALA A 7 -5.05 -20.64 0.23
N ALA A 8 -4.40 -20.45 1.37
CA ALA A 8 -3.49 -19.34 1.62
C ALA A 8 -2.26 -19.38 0.71
N VAL A 9 -1.61 -20.55 0.60
CA VAL A 9 -0.44 -20.70 -0.27
C VAL A 9 -0.80 -20.48 -1.74
N LEU A 10 -1.86 -21.14 -2.22
CA LEU A 10 -2.27 -21.00 -3.62
C LEU A 10 -2.80 -19.59 -3.92
N GLY A 11 -3.58 -19.01 -3.01
CA GLY A 11 -4.10 -17.64 -3.13
C GLY A 11 -2.97 -16.61 -3.14
N GLY A 12 -2.00 -16.73 -2.22
CA GLY A 12 -0.85 -15.84 -2.17
C GLY A 12 0.02 -15.93 -3.43
N ILE A 13 0.27 -17.14 -3.96
CA ILE A 13 0.95 -17.30 -5.25
C ILE A 13 0.20 -16.58 -6.38
N VAL A 14 -1.13 -16.66 -6.38
CA VAL A 14 -1.94 -15.97 -7.40
C VAL A 14 -1.84 -14.44 -7.26
N VAL A 15 -1.86 -13.90 -6.03
CA VAL A 15 -1.65 -12.46 -5.79
C VAL A 15 -0.26 -12.04 -6.28
N PHE A 16 0.79 -12.79 -5.91
CA PHE A 16 2.16 -12.51 -6.32
C PHE A 16 2.33 -12.49 -7.85
N LEU A 17 1.78 -13.50 -8.53
CA LEU A 17 1.83 -13.58 -10.00
C LEU A 17 1.03 -12.47 -10.67
N TRP A 18 -0.09 -12.07 -10.08
CA TRP A 18 -0.84 -10.92 -10.55
C TRP A 18 -0.06 -9.62 -10.37
N GLY A 19 0.59 -9.40 -9.22
CA GLY A 19 1.46 -8.25 -8.98
C GLY A 19 2.59 -8.14 -10.00
N PHE A 20 3.21 -9.28 -10.36
CA PHE A 20 4.15 -9.30 -11.48
C PHE A 20 3.49 -8.88 -12.80
N ALA A 21 2.33 -9.44 -13.14
CA ALA A 21 1.65 -9.11 -14.39
C ALA A 21 1.19 -7.64 -14.44
N SER A 22 0.69 -7.08 -13.35
CA SER A 22 0.21 -5.70 -13.29
C SER A 22 1.36 -4.69 -13.45
N HIS A 23 2.53 -4.99 -12.88
CA HIS A 23 3.74 -4.17 -13.02
C HIS A 23 4.45 -4.37 -14.37
N ALA A 24 4.65 -5.61 -14.82
CA ALA A 24 5.48 -5.92 -15.98
C ALA A 24 4.73 -5.90 -17.32
N VAL A 25 3.40 -6.10 -17.31
CA VAL A 25 2.59 -6.24 -18.53
C VAL A 25 1.58 -5.11 -18.70
N LEU A 26 0.94 -4.63 -17.61
CA LEU A 26 -0.19 -3.68 -17.67
C LEU A 26 0.14 -2.23 -17.25
N PRO A 27 1.43 -1.86 -17.27
CA PRO A 27 2.05 -0.72 -16.53
C PRO A 27 1.30 -0.10 -15.34
N LEU A 28 0.50 -0.86 -14.59
CA LEU A 28 -0.29 -0.31 -13.47
C LEU A 28 0.64 0.15 -12.34
N GLY A 29 1.75 -0.56 -12.15
CA GLY A 29 2.74 -0.26 -11.13
C GLY A 29 3.52 1.04 -11.32
N THR A 30 3.51 1.63 -12.53
CA THR A 30 4.19 2.90 -12.83
C THR A 30 3.20 4.03 -13.14
N ALA A 31 1.90 3.76 -13.12
CA ALA A 31 0.88 4.73 -13.45
C ALA A 31 0.89 5.90 -12.45
N GLY A 32 1.01 7.13 -12.96
CA GLY A 32 1.06 8.33 -12.13
C GLY A 32 2.39 8.57 -11.39
N ILE A 33 3.39 7.72 -11.58
CA ILE A 33 4.76 7.95 -11.09
C ILE A 33 5.51 8.83 -12.09
N GLN A 34 6.33 9.76 -11.59
CA GLN A 34 7.15 10.66 -12.40
C GLN A 34 8.59 10.64 -11.90
N ASP A 35 9.52 10.75 -12.85
CA ASP A 35 10.93 10.97 -12.54
C ASP A 35 11.14 12.38 -11.97
N LEU A 36 12.17 12.53 -11.14
CA LEU A 36 12.48 13.79 -10.49
C LEU A 36 13.13 14.74 -11.50
N PRO A 37 12.57 15.94 -11.77
CA PRO A 37 13.25 16.92 -12.60
C PRO A 37 14.55 17.38 -11.92
N ASN A 38 15.62 17.57 -12.69
CA ASN A 38 16.96 17.93 -12.19
C ASN A 38 17.50 16.94 -11.15
N GLU A 39 17.32 15.64 -11.39
CA GLU A 39 17.59 14.56 -10.44
C GLU A 39 18.95 14.66 -9.75
N ASP A 40 20.04 14.85 -10.48
CA ASP A 40 21.40 14.94 -9.90
C ASP A 40 21.53 16.08 -8.87
N ALA A 41 20.96 17.25 -9.18
CA ALA A 41 21.02 18.41 -8.30
C ALA A 41 20.15 18.22 -7.04
N VAL A 42 18.94 17.67 -7.21
CA VAL A 42 18.01 17.45 -6.10
C VAL A 42 18.50 16.32 -5.20
N THR A 43 18.89 15.18 -5.76
CA THR A 43 19.41 14.03 -5.00
C THR A 43 20.75 14.35 -4.34
N GLY A 44 21.61 15.15 -4.97
CA GLY A 44 22.83 15.66 -4.36
C GLY A 44 22.56 16.49 -3.10
N THR A 45 21.54 17.36 -3.14
CA THR A 45 21.11 18.14 -1.98
C THR A 45 20.52 17.25 -0.88
N LEU A 46 19.64 16.31 -1.24
CA LEU A 46 19.05 15.37 -0.29
C LEU A 46 20.09 14.52 0.42
N ARG A 47 21.13 14.06 -0.29
CA ARG A 47 22.23 13.27 0.28
C ARG A 47 22.99 14.00 1.38
N VAL A 48 23.15 15.32 1.25
CA VAL A 48 23.83 16.15 2.26
C VAL A 48 22.89 16.51 3.41
N ALA A 49 21.63 16.85 3.10
CA ALA A 49 20.68 17.40 4.05
C ALA A 49 19.90 16.35 4.86
N VAL A 50 19.61 15.19 4.27
CA VAL A 50 18.84 14.10 4.88
C VAL A 50 19.74 12.89 5.05
N ARG A 51 20.18 12.65 6.29
CA ARG A 51 21.16 11.59 6.60
C ARG A 51 20.54 10.28 7.04
N GLU A 52 19.32 10.32 7.56
CA GLU A 52 18.65 9.15 8.10
C GLU A 52 17.62 8.61 7.11
N PRO A 53 17.43 7.28 7.02
CA PRO A 53 16.27 6.72 6.34
C PRO A 53 14.98 7.12 7.08
N GLY A 54 13.91 7.39 6.35
CA GLY A 54 12.65 7.71 6.99
C GLY A 54 11.53 8.16 6.07
N LEU A 55 10.39 8.41 6.71
CA LEU A 55 9.21 9.03 6.13
C LEU A 55 9.11 10.47 6.63
N TYR A 56 9.28 11.43 5.72
CA TYR A 56 9.34 12.85 6.05
C TYR A 56 8.13 13.58 5.47
N PHE A 57 7.42 14.31 6.32
CA PHE A 57 6.46 15.32 5.87
C PHE A 57 7.15 16.69 5.78
N PHE A 58 6.85 17.44 4.72
CA PHE A 58 7.26 18.83 4.61
C PHE A 58 6.10 19.75 4.22
N PRO A 59 6.03 20.98 4.78
CA PRO A 59 6.80 21.42 5.93
C PRO A 59 6.43 20.62 7.19
N GLY A 60 7.44 20.24 7.97
CA GLY A 60 7.21 19.58 9.26
C GLY A 60 6.60 20.54 10.27
N MET A 61 5.75 20.01 11.16
CA MET A 61 5.21 20.80 12.27
C MET A 61 6.28 20.94 13.36
N PRO A 62 6.67 22.17 13.76
CA PRO A 62 7.74 22.37 14.73
C PRO A 62 7.23 22.12 16.15
N MET A 63 7.06 20.84 16.51
CA MET A 63 6.59 20.40 17.81
C MET A 63 7.75 19.83 18.63
N SER A 64 7.86 20.24 19.90
CA SER A 64 8.82 19.68 20.85
C SER A 64 8.11 19.25 22.15
N PRO A 65 8.63 18.23 22.85
CA PRO A 65 8.14 17.88 24.18
C PRO A 65 8.19 19.08 25.15
N GLY A 66 7.16 19.24 25.99
CA GLY A 66 7.13 20.29 27.02
C GLY A 66 6.61 21.67 26.59
N MET A 67 6.19 21.84 25.33
CA MET A 67 5.64 23.13 24.86
C MET A 67 4.38 23.54 25.62
N THR A 68 4.30 24.83 25.98
CA THR A 68 3.11 25.46 26.54
C THR A 68 1.99 25.56 25.49
N LYS A 69 0.75 25.82 25.93
CA LYS A 69 -0.39 26.02 25.01
C LYS A 69 -0.15 27.14 24.00
N SER A 70 0.45 28.27 24.43
CA SER A 70 0.75 29.39 23.54
C SER A 70 1.84 29.06 22.51
N GLN A 71 2.86 28.30 22.90
CA GLN A 71 3.90 27.82 21.98
C GLN A 71 3.33 26.88 20.91
N LYS A 72 2.43 25.96 21.29
CA LYS A 72 1.74 25.08 20.34
C LYS A 72 0.90 25.87 19.34
N ALA A 73 0.11 26.83 19.81
CA ALA A 73 -0.69 27.69 18.93
C ALA A 73 0.17 28.50 17.95
N ALA A 74 1.33 29.00 18.39
CA ALA A 74 2.28 29.67 17.51
C ALA A 74 2.91 28.72 16.48
N ALA A 75 3.27 27.50 16.88
CA ALA A 75 3.80 26.46 16.00
C ALA A 75 2.79 26.04 14.93
N GLU A 76 1.53 25.85 15.30
CA GLU A 76 0.42 25.55 14.38
C GLU A 76 0.20 26.67 13.37
N LYS A 77 0.21 27.93 13.82
CA LYS A 77 0.10 29.09 12.94
C LYS A 77 1.24 29.15 11.92
N LEU A 78 2.48 29.00 12.40
CA LEU A 78 3.67 29.01 11.53
C LEU A 78 3.64 27.86 10.52
N TRP A 79 3.26 26.66 10.97
CA TRP A 79 3.11 25.50 10.11
C TRP A 79 2.03 25.72 9.05
N SER A 80 0.86 26.24 9.43
CA SER A 80 -0.23 26.57 8.51
C SER A 80 0.19 27.60 7.45
N GLU A 81 0.93 28.64 7.85
CA GLU A 81 1.46 29.64 6.93
C GLU A 81 2.47 29.04 5.94
N ARG A 82 3.38 28.18 6.40
CA ARG A 82 4.32 27.47 5.52
C ARG A 82 3.61 26.52 4.56
N LEU A 83 2.63 25.77 5.06
CA LEU A 83 1.85 24.82 4.25
C LEU A 83 1.10 25.55 3.14
N ARG A 84 0.49 26.72 3.43
CA ARG A 84 -0.20 27.55 2.43
C ARG A 84 0.72 28.15 1.37
N ARG A 85 2.00 28.39 1.70
CA ARG A 85 2.99 28.91 0.75
C ARG A 85 3.65 27.81 -0.09
N GLY A 86 3.67 26.58 0.42
CA GLY A 86 4.35 25.46 -0.22
C GLY A 86 5.87 25.60 -0.28
N PRO A 87 6.57 24.62 -0.88
CA PRO A 87 6.03 23.32 -1.31
C PRO A 87 5.66 22.43 -0.12
N SER A 88 4.80 21.44 -0.35
CA SER A 88 4.44 20.42 0.64
C SER A 88 4.42 19.03 0.04
N GLY A 89 4.59 18.02 0.89
CA GLY A 89 4.56 16.63 0.45
C GLY A 89 5.07 15.65 1.48
N LEU A 90 5.22 14.42 1.01
CA LEU A 90 5.72 13.27 1.74
C LEU A 90 6.92 12.70 0.97
N LEU A 91 8.01 12.43 1.69
CA LEU A 91 9.24 11.89 1.16
C LEU A 91 9.58 10.59 1.88
N VAL A 92 9.54 9.48 1.17
CA VAL A 92 10.16 8.22 1.61
C VAL A 92 11.61 8.28 1.16
N TYR A 93 12.54 8.36 2.10
CA TYR A 93 13.96 8.49 1.81
C TYR A 93 14.75 7.32 2.40
N THR A 94 15.68 6.79 1.61
CA THR A 94 16.71 5.89 2.12
C THR A 94 18.07 6.40 1.67
N PRO A 95 18.99 6.75 2.59
CA PRO A 95 20.35 7.12 2.25
C PRO A 95 21.13 5.89 1.75
N GLY A 96 22.01 6.08 0.77
CA GLY A 96 22.83 5.03 0.19
C GLY A 96 22.21 4.34 -1.03
N GLY A 97 23.02 3.61 -1.79
CA GLY A 97 22.56 2.83 -2.93
C GLY A 97 21.85 1.53 -2.51
N LYS A 98 20.92 1.05 -3.32
CA LYS A 98 20.32 -0.29 -3.21
C LYS A 98 20.42 -1.00 -4.54
N GLU A 99 20.45 -2.33 -4.47
CA GLU A 99 20.19 -3.14 -5.65
C GLU A 99 18.76 -2.86 -6.15
N PRO A 100 18.52 -2.76 -7.48
CA PRO A 100 17.19 -2.46 -8.03
C PRO A 100 16.11 -3.46 -7.60
N MET A 101 16.48 -4.73 -7.42
CA MET A 101 15.59 -5.80 -6.99
C MET A 101 16.39 -6.92 -6.33
N SER A 102 16.03 -7.30 -5.11
CA SER A 102 16.68 -8.39 -4.38
C SER A 102 15.75 -9.60 -4.21
N VAL A 103 16.35 -10.80 -4.16
CA VAL A 103 15.62 -12.05 -3.86
C VAL A 103 14.92 -11.97 -2.51
N ALA A 104 15.51 -11.26 -1.54
CA ALA A 104 14.91 -11.05 -0.23
C ALA A 104 13.61 -10.24 -0.29
N GLN A 105 13.55 -9.19 -1.13
CA GLN A 105 12.32 -8.41 -1.33
C GLN A 105 11.22 -9.26 -1.96
N LEU A 106 11.53 -10.05 -3.00
CA LEU A 106 10.55 -10.93 -3.65
C LEU A 106 10.05 -12.02 -2.69
N GLY A 107 10.94 -12.60 -1.88
CA GLY A 107 10.56 -13.57 -0.86
C GLY A 107 9.69 -12.97 0.25
N ALA A 108 9.99 -11.74 0.67
CA ALA A 108 9.17 -11.01 1.64
C ALA A 108 7.77 -10.69 1.07
N GLU A 109 7.69 -10.26 -0.19
CA GLU A 109 6.43 -9.97 -0.87
C GLU A 109 5.55 -11.23 -1.01
N LEU A 110 6.14 -12.33 -1.48
CA LEU A 110 5.42 -13.61 -1.57
C LEU A 110 4.92 -14.07 -0.19
N LEU A 111 5.72 -13.87 0.86
CA LEU A 111 5.30 -14.20 2.22
C LEU A 111 4.13 -13.32 2.67
N SER A 112 4.17 -12.00 2.42
CA SER A 112 3.05 -11.11 2.76
C SER A 112 1.78 -11.47 1.99
N ASP A 113 1.89 -11.86 0.72
CA ASP A 113 0.75 -12.31 -0.09
C ASP A 113 0.11 -13.57 0.46
N VAL A 114 0.93 -14.56 0.85
CA VAL A 114 0.45 -15.80 1.48
C VAL A 114 -0.21 -15.52 2.83
N LEU A 115 0.34 -14.60 3.63
CA LEU A 115 -0.25 -14.19 4.91
C LEU A 115 -1.57 -13.43 4.71
N GLY A 116 -1.65 -12.54 3.72
CA GLY A 116 -2.90 -11.85 3.36
C GLY A 116 -3.96 -12.83 2.88
N ALA A 117 -3.60 -13.78 2.02
CA ALA A 117 -4.49 -14.85 1.57
C ALA A 117 -4.92 -15.78 2.72
N MET A 118 -4.05 -16.01 3.72
CA MET A 118 -4.42 -16.72 4.95
C MET A 118 -5.52 -15.99 5.71
N VAL A 119 -5.38 -14.68 5.93
CA VAL A 119 -6.40 -13.86 6.60
C VAL A 119 -7.72 -13.91 5.83
N ALA A 120 -7.68 -13.71 4.51
CA ALA A 120 -8.87 -13.78 3.67
C ALA A 120 -9.54 -15.18 3.70
N ALA A 121 -8.75 -16.25 3.70
CA ALA A 121 -9.26 -17.63 3.78
C ALA A 121 -9.90 -17.93 5.15
N ILE A 122 -9.34 -17.41 6.24
CA ILE A 122 -9.92 -17.49 7.58
C ILE A 122 -11.25 -16.75 7.63
N LEU A 123 -11.29 -15.48 7.18
CA LEU A 123 -12.51 -14.68 7.13
C LEU A 123 -13.61 -15.36 6.30
N LEU A 124 -13.25 -15.88 5.11
CA LEU A 124 -14.18 -16.60 4.25
C LEU A 124 -14.70 -17.91 4.90
N SER A 125 -13.89 -18.56 5.74
CA SER A 125 -14.32 -19.73 6.51
C SER A 125 -15.25 -19.39 7.66
N MET A 126 -15.13 -18.18 8.23
CA MET A 126 -15.96 -17.68 9.33
C MET A 126 -17.28 -17.07 8.85
N ALA A 127 -17.37 -16.64 7.58
CA ALA A 127 -18.52 -15.92 7.03
C ALA A 127 -19.82 -16.76 6.86
N GLY A 128 -19.88 -17.96 7.44
CA GLY A 128 -21.06 -18.84 7.40
C GLY A 128 -21.38 -19.37 5.99
N PRO A 129 -22.62 -19.82 5.73
CA PRO A 129 -23.03 -20.36 4.44
C PRO A 129 -23.26 -19.25 3.41
N ILE A 130 -22.17 -18.62 2.94
CA ILE A 130 -22.20 -17.85 1.69
C ILE A 130 -22.50 -18.84 0.56
N GLY A 131 -23.75 -18.82 0.08
CA GLY A 131 -24.36 -19.94 -0.64
C GLY A 131 -23.72 -20.26 -2.00
N SER A 132 -23.36 -19.25 -2.80
CA SER A 132 -22.82 -19.42 -4.15
C SER A 132 -21.31 -19.20 -4.23
N PHE A 133 -20.66 -19.83 -5.23
CA PHE A 133 -19.26 -19.58 -5.53
C PHE A 133 -18.99 -18.10 -5.82
N GLY A 134 -19.83 -17.46 -6.64
CA GLY A 134 -19.70 -16.04 -6.98
C GLY A 134 -19.75 -15.11 -5.77
N MET A 135 -20.63 -15.37 -4.80
CA MET A 135 -20.70 -14.56 -3.58
C MET A 135 -19.46 -14.72 -2.69
N ARG A 136 -18.81 -15.89 -2.70
CA ARG A 136 -17.55 -16.13 -2.00
C ARG A 136 -16.38 -15.41 -2.68
N VAL A 137 -16.35 -15.39 -4.01
CA VAL A 137 -15.37 -14.60 -4.77
C VAL A 137 -15.58 -13.12 -4.47
N LEU A 138 -16.81 -12.62 -4.59
CA LEU A 138 -17.17 -11.24 -4.29
C LEU A 138 -16.78 -10.85 -2.86
N PHE A 139 -17.01 -11.72 -1.88
CA PHE A 139 -16.59 -11.49 -0.49
C PHE A 139 -15.09 -11.19 -0.40
N VAL A 140 -14.24 -11.99 -1.06
CA VAL A 140 -12.78 -11.77 -1.04
C VAL A 140 -12.40 -10.53 -1.86
N THR A 141 -13.01 -10.31 -3.02
CA THR A 141 -12.81 -9.08 -3.82
C THR A 141 -13.11 -7.81 -3.02
N LEU A 142 -14.18 -7.82 -2.23
CA LEU A 142 -14.57 -6.69 -1.38
C LEU A 142 -13.55 -6.41 -0.28
N LEU A 143 -12.74 -7.37 0.15
CA LEU A 143 -11.62 -7.11 1.07
C LEU A 143 -10.56 -6.23 0.41
N GLY A 144 -10.27 -6.49 -0.88
CA GLY A 144 -9.35 -5.66 -1.68
C GLY A 144 -9.88 -4.24 -1.90
N LEU A 145 -11.15 -4.12 -2.27
CA LEU A 145 -11.80 -2.83 -2.42
C LEU A 145 -11.84 -2.07 -1.09
N PHE A 146 -12.18 -2.74 0.00
CA PHE A 146 -12.15 -2.17 1.34
C PHE A 146 -10.77 -1.63 1.70
N ALA A 147 -9.71 -2.40 1.47
CA ALA A 147 -8.33 -1.95 1.70
C ALA A 147 -8.00 -0.71 0.86
N SER A 148 -8.42 -0.69 -0.41
CA SER A 148 -8.18 0.45 -1.31
C SER A 148 -8.88 1.74 -0.84
N LEU A 149 -10.13 1.61 -0.37
CA LEU A 149 -10.89 2.74 0.18
C LEU A 149 -10.34 3.21 1.53
N ALA A 150 -9.83 2.29 2.34
CA ALA A 150 -9.29 2.61 3.66
C ALA A 150 -7.87 3.20 3.58
N ILE A 151 -7.07 2.82 2.58
CA ILE A 151 -5.65 3.16 2.49
C ILE A 151 -5.40 4.12 1.32
N ASP A 152 -5.54 3.66 0.07
CA ASP A 152 -5.15 4.43 -1.12
C ASP A 152 -5.96 5.72 -1.27
N LEU A 153 -7.28 5.63 -1.04
CA LEU A 153 -8.15 6.81 -1.07
C LEU A 153 -7.80 7.78 0.07
N SER A 154 -7.45 7.26 1.25
CA SER A 154 -7.00 8.08 2.36
C SER A 154 -5.70 8.82 2.02
N TYR A 155 -4.75 8.15 1.36
CA TYR A 155 -3.49 8.77 0.92
C TYR A 155 -3.70 9.84 -0.15
N TRP A 156 -4.64 9.62 -1.07
CA TRP A 156 -5.07 10.65 -2.03
C TRP A 156 -5.64 11.89 -1.32
N ILE A 157 -6.54 11.70 -0.34
CA ILE A 157 -7.21 12.78 0.40
C ILE A 157 -6.23 13.58 1.26
N TRP A 158 -5.36 12.89 2.01
CA TRP A 158 -4.56 13.52 3.06
C TRP A 158 -3.15 13.89 2.63
N TYR A 159 -2.55 13.14 1.70
CA TYR A 159 -1.12 13.24 1.39
C TYR A 159 -0.83 13.64 -0.06
N GLY A 160 -1.88 13.83 -0.87
CA GLY A 160 -1.75 14.36 -2.24
C GLY A 160 -1.15 13.36 -3.23
N PHE A 161 -1.35 12.06 -3.01
CA PHE A 161 -0.99 11.04 -4.01
C PHE A 161 -1.68 11.35 -5.35
N PRO A 162 -1.07 11.09 -6.51
CA PRO A 162 -1.69 11.37 -7.81
C PRO A 162 -2.95 10.54 -8.04
N ALA A 163 -4.01 11.16 -8.58
CA ALA A 163 -5.28 10.45 -8.83
C ALA A 163 -5.12 9.21 -9.74
N LEU A 164 -4.25 9.28 -10.74
CA LEU A 164 -3.95 8.15 -11.62
C LEU A 164 -3.25 7.01 -10.87
N TYR A 165 -2.28 7.34 -10.01
CA TYR A 165 -1.62 6.35 -9.15
C TYR A 165 -2.64 5.69 -8.22
N THR A 166 -3.47 6.48 -7.53
CA THR A 166 -4.49 5.96 -6.61
C THR A 166 -5.48 5.05 -7.32
N ALA A 167 -5.94 5.44 -8.51
CA ALA A 167 -6.85 4.61 -9.30
C ALA A 167 -6.20 3.30 -9.75
N ALA A 168 -4.95 3.35 -10.21
CA ALA A 168 -4.21 2.16 -10.61
C ALA A 168 -3.97 1.21 -9.42
N ALA A 169 -3.56 1.73 -8.26
CA ALA A 169 -3.39 0.96 -7.03
C ALA A 169 -4.70 0.30 -6.57
N ALA A 170 -5.82 1.03 -6.59
CA ALA A 170 -7.13 0.50 -6.21
C ALA A 170 -7.62 -0.60 -7.17
N VAL A 171 -7.38 -0.44 -8.47
CA VAL A 171 -7.69 -1.47 -9.48
C VAL A 171 -6.82 -2.70 -9.27
N ASP A 172 -5.50 -2.51 -9.12
CA ASP A 172 -4.55 -3.59 -8.90
C ASP A 172 -4.93 -4.41 -7.64
N GLN A 173 -5.12 -3.73 -6.51
CA GLN A 173 -5.52 -4.34 -5.26
C GLN A 173 -6.85 -5.09 -5.39
N THR A 174 -7.86 -4.48 -6.00
CA THR A 174 -9.17 -5.13 -6.19
C THR A 174 -9.06 -6.39 -7.05
N LEU A 175 -8.25 -6.35 -8.12
CA LEU A 175 -8.04 -7.49 -9.02
C LEU A 175 -7.20 -8.60 -8.36
N SER A 176 -6.16 -8.26 -7.60
CA SER A 176 -5.40 -9.21 -6.77
C SER A 176 -6.33 -10.08 -5.93
N TRP A 177 -7.24 -9.45 -5.19
CA TRP A 177 -8.17 -10.15 -4.31
C TRP A 177 -9.33 -10.81 -5.06
N PHE A 178 -9.70 -10.34 -6.25
CA PHE A 178 -10.59 -11.09 -7.14
C PHE A 178 -9.97 -12.41 -7.58
N PHE A 179 -8.72 -12.41 -8.09
CA PHE A 179 -8.07 -13.64 -8.52
C PHE A 179 -7.80 -14.59 -7.36
N ALA A 180 -7.34 -14.08 -6.21
CA ALA A 180 -7.25 -14.87 -4.98
C ALA A 180 -8.61 -15.45 -4.58
N GLY A 181 -9.68 -14.66 -4.70
CA GLY A 181 -11.05 -15.07 -4.43
C GLY A 181 -11.49 -16.29 -5.23
N LEU A 182 -11.11 -16.41 -6.51
CA LEU A 182 -11.39 -17.59 -7.34
C LEU A 182 -10.81 -18.87 -6.73
N VAL A 183 -9.58 -18.80 -6.22
CA VAL A 183 -8.89 -19.92 -5.56
C VAL A 183 -9.49 -20.21 -4.19
N LEU A 184 -9.61 -19.18 -3.35
CA LEU A 184 -10.07 -19.31 -1.98
C LEU A 184 -11.51 -19.84 -1.93
N ALA A 185 -12.41 -19.32 -2.76
CA ALA A 185 -13.78 -19.76 -2.85
C ALA A 185 -13.90 -21.25 -3.22
N ARG A 186 -12.94 -21.77 -4.00
CA ARG A 186 -12.91 -23.16 -4.47
C ARG A 186 -12.32 -24.15 -3.46
N VAL A 187 -11.31 -23.71 -2.68
CA VAL A 187 -10.53 -24.58 -1.78
C VAL A 187 -11.09 -24.58 -0.36
N VAL A 188 -11.49 -23.41 0.15
CA VAL A 188 -12.06 -23.27 1.50
C VAL A 188 -13.43 -23.96 1.52
N LYS A 189 -13.66 -24.86 2.49
CA LYS A 189 -14.96 -25.55 2.62
C LYS A 189 -16.05 -24.51 2.86
N LYS A 190 -17.24 -24.78 2.34
CA LYS A 190 -18.45 -24.08 2.80
C LYS A 190 -18.65 -24.44 4.27
N GLY A 191 -18.90 -23.45 5.12
CA GLY A 191 -19.40 -23.71 6.47
C GLY A 191 -20.70 -24.51 6.36
N ALA A 192 -20.87 -25.47 7.27
CA ALA A 192 -22.15 -26.17 7.41
C ALA A 192 -23.23 -25.18 7.87
#